data_AF-A3W8C6-F1
#
_entry.id   AF-A3W8C6-F1
#
_cell.length_a   1.000
_cell.length_b   1.000
_cell.length_c   1.000
_cell.angle_alpha   90.00
_cell.angle_beta   90.00
_cell.angle_gamma   90.00
#
_symmetry.space_group_name_H-M   'P 1'
#
loop_
_entity.id
_entity.type
_entity.pdbx_description
1 polymer ?
#
loop_
_entity_poly.entity_id
_entity_poly.type
_entity_poly.pdbx_seq_one_letter_code
_entity_poly.pdbx_strand_id
1 'polypeptide(L)'
;MRIATYNVEWFNALFDDLGRPLDDAEWSARYKVTRGDQLTALGIVFSALDADAVLVVEAPDQNGRRSTVTALENFALLIGLRARRAVIGFANDTQQELALLYDPDVLTARHDPQGDPMPGGVGVPRFDGIFRIDLDIDDHADRVQFSKPPLEVELTTKAGRVL
;
A
#
# COMPACT_ATOMS: atom_id res chain seq x y z
N MET A 1 -0.99 1.95 -20.73
CA MET A 1 -1.01 1.93 -19.26
C MET A 1 0.17 1.12 -18.79
N ARG A 2 0.95 1.65 -17.86
CA ARG A 2 2.11 1.05 -17.22
C ARG A 2 1.77 0.85 -15.75
N ILE A 3 1.77 -0.39 -15.31
CA ILE A 3 1.54 -0.76 -13.92
C ILE A 3 2.82 -1.38 -13.41
N ALA A 4 3.27 -0.96 -12.24
CA ALA A 4 4.43 -1.52 -11.56
C ALA A 4 4.04 -2.04 -10.17
N THR A 5 4.86 -2.94 -9.64
CA THR A 5 4.84 -3.32 -8.22
C THR A 5 6.26 -3.15 -7.69
N TYR A 6 6.39 -2.51 -6.54
CA TYR A 6 7.69 -2.25 -5.96
C TYR A 6 7.65 -2.40 -4.43
N ASN A 7 8.45 -3.34 -3.91
CA ASN A 7 8.78 -3.37 -2.48
C ASN A 7 9.90 -2.38 -2.19
N VAL A 8 9.54 -1.32 -1.47
CA VAL A 8 10.44 -0.20 -1.13
C VAL A 8 11.36 -0.55 0.05
N GLU A 9 10.93 -1.48 0.90
CA GLU A 9 11.55 -1.87 2.17
C GLU A 9 11.66 -0.68 3.14
N TRP A 10 10.89 -0.72 4.23
CA TRP A 10 10.90 0.28 5.30
C TRP A 10 10.53 1.72 4.89
N PHE A 11 9.56 1.92 3.99
CA PHE A 11 9.24 3.27 3.51
C PHE A 11 8.75 4.20 4.63
N ASN A 12 8.04 3.65 5.62
CA ASN A 12 7.54 4.35 6.80
C ASN A 12 8.63 5.14 7.57
N ALA A 13 9.89 4.66 7.54
CA ALA A 13 11.01 5.29 8.25
C ALA A 13 11.48 6.61 7.60
N LEU A 14 11.03 6.90 6.38
CA LEU A 14 11.39 8.10 5.62
C LEU A 14 10.43 9.27 5.85
N PHE A 15 9.42 9.11 6.70
CA PHE A 15 8.41 10.13 6.98
C PHE A 15 8.29 10.43 8.46
N ASP A 16 7.93 11.67 8.77
CA ASP A 16 7.45 12.03 10.09
C ASP A 16 5.98 11.62 10.31
N ASP A 17 5.47 11.87 11.51
CA ASP A 17 4.10 11.50 11.87
C ASP A 17 3.03 12.27 11.09
N LEU A 18 3.38 13.40 10.46
CA LEU A 18 2.50 14.17 9.58
C LEU A 18 2.60 13.71 8.12
N GLY A 19 3.36 12.65 7.84
CA GLY A 19 3.58 12.14 6.50
C GLY A 19 4.50 13.01 5.65
N ARG A 20 5.32 13.88 6.24
CA ARG A 20 6.29 14.70 5.50
C ARG A 20 7.58 13.89 5.29
N PRO A 21 8.11 13.82 4.05
CA PRO A 21 9.40 13.19 3.81
C PRO A 21 10.52 13.85 4.64
N LEU A 22 11.39 13.03 5.22
CA LEU A 22 12.54 13.44 6.00
C LEU A 22 13.81 13.36 5.14
N ASP A 23 13.99 14.37 4.29
CA ASP A 23 15.18 14.52 3.44
C ASP A 23 16.33 15.14 4.24
N ASP A 24 17.00 14.30 5.02
CA ASP A 24 18.13 14.67 5.87
C ASP A 24 19.22 13.58 5.89
N ALA A 25 20.31 13.88 6.57
CA ALA A 25 21.48 13.01 6.69
C ALA A 25 21.37 11.99 7.84
N GLU A 26 20.22 11.86 8.50
CA GLU A 26 20.01 10.87 9.55
C GLU A 26 19.86 9.47 8.94
N TRP A 27 20.10 8.44 9.76
CA TRP A 27 20.02 7.05 9.31
C TRP A 27 18.58 6.65 8.96
N SER A 28 18.45 5.95 7.83
CA SER A 28 17.24 5.19 7.49
C SER A 28 17.19 3.86 8.25
N ALA A 29 16.15 3.06 8.00
CA ALA A 29 16.09 1.68 8.48
C ALA A 29 17.01 0.71 7.71
N ARG A 30 17.63 1.15 6.61
CA ARG A 30 18.60 0.36 5.85
C ARG A 30 20.02 0.54 6.38
N TYR A 31 20.80 -0.55 6.36
CA TYR A 31 22.16 -0.57 6.91
C TYR A 31 23.08 0.41 6.15
N LYS A 32 23.59 1.42 6.86
CA LYS A 32 24.51 2.45 6.35
C LYS A 32 23.94 3.26 5.17
N VAL A 33 22.63 3.52 5.17
CA VAL A 33 21.97 4.39 4.19
C VAL A 33 21.26 5.51 4.94
N THR A 34 21.49 6.76 4.56
CA THR A 34 20.76 7.89 5.14
C THR A 34 19.34 8.00 4.54
N ARG A 35 18.43 8.69 5.23
CA ARG A 35 17.07 8.91 4.70
C ARG A 35 17.10 9.69 3.39
N GLY A 36 17.93 10.73 3.28
CA GLY A 36 18.13 11.48 2.04
C GLY A 36 18.67 10.62 0.89
N ASP A 37 19.64 9.73 1.16
CA ASP A 37 20.15 8.80 0.14
C ASP A 37 19.05 7.85 -0.36
N GLN A 38 18.27 7.27 0.57
CA GLN A 38 17.18 6.37 0.21
C GLN A 38 16.08 7.13 -0.56
N LEU A 39 15.67 8.32 -0.11
CA LEU A 39 14.69 9.15 -0.81
C LEU A 39 15.15 9.53 -2.21
N THR A 40 16.43 9.89 -2.38
CA THR A 40 17.02 10.20 -3.69
C THR A 40 16.98 8.98 -4.62
N ALA A 41 17.39 7.81 -4.12
CA ALA A 41 17.35 6.57 -4.90
C ALA A 41 15.92 6.19 -5.31
N LEU A 42 14.96 6.31 -4.39
CA LEU A 42 13.54 6.09 -4.69
C LEU A 42 13.03 7.10 -5.72
N GLY A 43 13.39 8.38 -5.59
CA GLY A 43 13.03 9.40 -6.58
C GLY A 43 13.48 9.06 -7.99
N ILE A 44 14.72 8.57 -8.14
CA ILE A 44 15.27 8.10 -9.43
C ILE A 44 14.46 6.92 -9.96
N VAL A 45 14.22 5.89 -9.14
CA VAL A 45 13.50 4.68 -9.57
C VAL A 45 12.06 5.00 -9.97
N PHE A 46 11.31 5.70 -9.13
CA PHE A 46 9.91 6.04 -9.41
C PHE A 46 9.77 6.93 -10.64
N SER A 47 10.69 7.88 -10.85
CA SER A 47 10.72 8.70 -12.06
C SER A 47 11.02 7.87 -13.30
N ALA A 48 11.95 6.92 -13.22
CA ALA A 48 12.32 6.05 -14.33
C ALA A 48 11.22 5.02 -14.67
N LEU A 49 10.43 4.57 -13.68
CA LEU A 49 9.27 3.71 -13.91
C LEU A 49 8.22 4.40 -14.79
N ASP A 50 8.03 5.71 -14.60
CA ASP A 50 7.04 6.53 -15.33
C ASP A 50 5.68 5.81 -15.46
N ALA A 51 5.19 5.28 -14.33
CA ALA A 51 4.04 4.39 -14.26
C ALA A 51 2.71 5.13 -14.04
N ASP A 52 1.62 4.59 -14.59
CA ASP A 52 0.25 5.07 -14.37
C ASP A 52 -0.26 4.63 -12.99
N ALA A 53 0.24 3.48 -12.51
CA ALA A 53 -0.03 2.99 -11.17
C ALA A 53 1.17 2.17 -10.65
N VAL A 54 1.45 2.30 -9.36
CA VAL A 54 2.48 1.55 -8.64
C VAL A 54 1.85 0.95 -7.40
N LEU A 55 1.81 -0.38 -7.32
CA LEU A 55 1.58 -1.07 -6.05
C LEU A 55 2.85 -0.93 -5.21
N VAL A 56 2.75 -0.15 -4.14
CA VAL A 56 3.82 0.05 -3.16
C VAL A 56 3.67 -1.02 -2.08
N VAL A 57 4.65 -1.90 -2.00
CA VAL A 57 4.78 -2.91 -0.94
C VAL A 57 5.71 -2.35 0.13
N GLU A 58 5.33 -2.56 1.40
CA GLU A 58 5.94 -1.89 2.56
C GLU A 58 5.76 -0.36 2.52
N ALA A 59 4.55 0.06 2.17
CA ALA A 59 4.13 1.45 2.22
C ALA A 59 4.12 1.99 3.67
N PRO A 60 4.11 3.34 3.84
CA PRO A 60 4.05 3.97 5.17
C PRO A 60 2.82 3.53 5.98
N ASP A 61 2.89 3.64 7.31
CA ASP A 61 1.84 3.14 8.21
C ASP A 61 0.49 3.87 8.08
N GLN A 62 -0.59 3.13 8.31
CA GLN A 62 -1.94 3.66 8.50
C GLN A 62 -2.41 3.41 9.94
N ASN A 63 -2.62 4.46 10.73
CA ASN A 63 -3.21 4.37 12.08
C ASN A 63 -3.79 5.72 12.55
N GLY A 64 -4.18 5.82 13.83
CA GLY A 64 -4.74 7.06 14.38
C GLY A 64 -3.78 8.26 14.41
N ARG A 65 -2.48 8.03 14.19
CA ARG A 65 -1.43 9.07 14.16
C ARG A 65 -0.85 9.29 12.76
N ARG A 66 -0.71 8.23 11.97
CA ARG A 66 -0.06 8.25 10.64
C ARG A 66 -1.04 7.91 9.52
N SER A 67 -0.81 8.49 8.35
CA SER A 67 -1.64 8.29 7.15
C SER A 67 -0.78 7.87 5.96
N THR A 68 -0.98 6.64 5.48
CA THR A 68 -0.27 6.11 4.30
C THR A 68 -0.53 6.98 3.07
N VAL A 69 -1.79 7.38 2.88
CA VAL A 69 -2.21 8.22 1.75
C VAL A 69 -1.46 9.55 1.78
N THR A 70 -1.46 10.23 2.92
CA THR A 70 -0.78 11.52 3.08
C THR A 70 0.72 11.39 2.81
N ALA A 71 1.38 10.37 3.35
CA ALA A 71 2.80 10.15 3.16
C ALA A 71 3.16 9.90 1.68
N LEU A 72 2.44 9.00 1.01
CA LEU A 72 2.68 8.68 -0.40
C LEU A 72 2.39 9.85 -1.34
N GLU A 73 1.32 10.62 -1.08
CA GLU A 73 1.01 11.82 -1.88
C GLU A 73 2.07 12.93 -1.67
N ASN A 74 2.58 13.11 -0.45
CA ASN A 74 3.67 14.05 -0.17
C ASN A 74 4.99 13.61 -0.83
N PHE A 75 5.29 12.31 -0.85
CA PHE A 75 6.44 11.78 -1.60
C PHE A 75 6.29 12.03 -3.10
N ALA A 76 5.12 11.73 -3.67
CA ALA A 76 4.86 11.98 -5.08
C ALA A 76 5.00 13.47 -5.43
N LEU A 77 4.54 14.37 -4.55
CA LEU A 77 4.71 15.81 -4.68
C LEU A 77 6.18 16.23 -4.64
N LEU A 78 6.96 15.71 -3.67
CA LEU A 78 8.38 16.01 -3.53
C LEU A 78 9.18 15.66 -4.80
N ILE A 79 8.91 14.49 -5.37
CA ILE A 79 9.63 13.97 -6.54
C ILE A 79 9.08 14.51 -7.87
N GLY A 80 7.80 14.91 -7.91
CA GLY A 80 7.13 15.37 -9.13
C GLY A 80 6.57 14.22 -9.99
N LEU A 81 6.02 13.18 -9.34
CA LEU A 81 5.47 12.01 -10.03
C LEU A 81 4.09 12.31 -10.64
N ARG A 82 3.78 11.68 -11.79
CA ARG A 82 2.42 11.70 -12.35
C ARG A 82 1.45 10.86 -11.54
N ALA A 83 1.92 9.71 -11.05
CA ALA A 83 1.23 8.90 -10.06
C ALA A 83 1.30 9.62 -8.71
N ARG A 84 0.24 10.37 -8.38
CA ARG A 84 0.22 11.38 -7.31
C ARG A 84 -0.98 11.29 -6.37
N ARG A 85 -1.84 10.30 -6.57
CA ARG A 85 -2.94 9.98 -5.66
C ARG A 85 -2.75 8.58 -5.11
N ALA A 86 -3.13 8.37 -3.86
CA ALA A 86 -2.98 7.07 -3.21
C ALA A 86 -4.32 6.49 -2.75
N VAL A 87 -4.43 5.17 -2.78
CA VAL A 87 -5.50 4.41 -2.13
C VAL A 87 -4.89 3.27 -1.34
N ILE A 88 -5.47 3.00 -0.17
CA ILE A 88 -5.14 1.89 0.70
C ILE A 88 -6.39 1.02 0.89
N GLY A 89 -6.16 -0.26 1.18
CA GLY A 89 -7.21 -1.20 1.55
C GLY A 89 -7.38 -1.23 3.06
N PHE A 90 -7.45 -2.44 3.63
CA PHE A 90 -7.44 -2.60 5.08
C PHE A 90 -6.07 -2.26 5.65
N ALA A 91 -6.07 -1.41 6.69
CA ALA A 91 -4.87 -1.15 7.47
C ALA A 91 -4.41 -2.43 8.18
N ASN A 92 -3.11 -2.56 8.39
CA ASN A 92 -2.55 -3.70 9.10
C ASN A 92 -1.70 -3.28 10.29
N ASP A 93 -1.57 -4.18 11.26
CA ASP A 93 -0.84 -3.90 12.50
C ASP A 93 0.69 -4.09 12.38
N THR A 94 1.20 -4.49 11.20
CA THR A 94 2.60 -4.90 10.99
C THR A 94 3.53 -3.78 10.52
N GLN A 95 3.04 -2.53 10.43
CA GLN A 95 3.82 -1.34 10.02
C GLN A 95 4.43 -1.44 8.60
N GLN A 96 3.75 -2.17 7.72
CA GLN A 96 4.18 -2.45 6.35
C GLN A 96 2.96 -2.56 5.44
N GLU A 97 2.38 -1.42 5.08
CA GLU A 97 1.12 -1.36 4.34
C GLU A 97 1.27 -1.79 2.88
N LEU A 98 0.14 -2.17 2.27
CA LEU A 98 -0.01 -2.27 0.82
C LEU A 98 -0.85 -1.08 0.36
N ALA A 99 -0.31 -0.29 -0.56
CA ALA A 99 -1.01 0.88 -1.10
C ALA A 99 -0.76 1.03 -2.59
N LEU A 100 -1.74 1.58 -3.30
CA LEU A 100 -1.63 1.89 -4.71
C LEU A 100 -1.45 3.39 -4.89
N LEU A 101 -0.31 3.80 -5.46
CA LEU A 101 -0.08 5.15 -5.95
C LEU A 101 -0.47 5.19 -7.45
N TYR A 102 -1.28 6.15 -7.87
CA TYR A 102 -1.82 6.19 -9.23
C TYR A 102 -1.91 7.61 -9.81
N ASP A 103 -1.93 7.67 -11.14
CA ASP A 103 -2.08 8.89 -11.93
C ASP A 103 -3.58 9.22 -12.13
N PRO A 104 -4.11 10.23 -11.42
CA PRO A 104 -5.53 10.58 -11.50
C PRO A 104 -5.95 11.15 -12.85
N ASP A 105 -5.01 11.53 -13.72
CA ASP A 105 -5.33 12.03 -15.07
C ASP A 105 -5.62 10.91 -16.07
N VAL A 106 -5.24 9.67 -15.72
CA VAL A 106 -5.35 8.47 -16.57
C VAL A 106 -6.33 7.45 -16.00
N LEU A 107 -6.44 7.34 -14.66
CA LEU A 107 -7.36 6.41 -14.01
C LEU A 107 -7.85 6.91 -12.64
N THR A 108 -9.00 6.40 -12.20
CA THR A 108 -9.45 6.47 -10.81
C THR A 108 -9.34 5.09 -10.17
N ALA A 109 -9.12 5.07 -8.85
CA ALA A 109 -8.96 3.85 -8.08
C ALA A 109 -9.83 3.92 -6.81
N ARG A 110 -10.50 2.82 -6.48
CA ARG A 110 -11.19 2.66 -5.18
C ARG A 110 -10.91 1.29 -4.59
N HIS A 111 -10.81 1.21 -3.27
CA HIS A 111 -10.79 -0.06 -2.57
C HIS A 111 -12.10 -0.80 -2.85
N ASP A 112 -12.01 -2.04 -3.35
CA ASP A 112 -13.13 -2.87 -3.77
C ASP A 112 -13.04 -4.28 -3.15
N PRO A 113 -13.20 -4.38 -1.83
CA PRO A 113 -13.00 -5.64 -1.11
C PRO A 113 -14.06 -6.68 -1.49
N GLN A 114 -13.61 -7.88 -1.84
CA GLN A 114 -14.48 -8.99 -2.26
C GLN A 114 -14.68 -10.01 -1.13
N GLY A 115 -15.84 -10.66 -1.15
CA GLY A 115 -16.20 -11.70 -0.18
C GLY A 115 -17.25 -11.24 0.84
N ASP A 116 -17.55 -12.13 1.77
CA ASP A 116 -18.59 -11.92 2.77
C ASP A 116 -18.11 -10.89 3.82
N PRO A 117 -18.82 -9.77 4.00
CA PRO A 117 -18.50 -8.76 5.02
C PRO A 117 -18.89 -9.18 6.43
N MET A 118 -19.71 -10.23 6.61
CA MET A 118 -20.14 -10.68 7.92
C MET A 118 -19.17 -11.73 8.49
N PRO A 119 -18.58 -11.47 9.67
CA PRO A 119 -17.77 -12.47 10.36
C PRO A 119 -18.57 -13.75 10.62
N GLY A 120 -18.14 -14.86 10.03
CA GLY A 120 -18.80 -16.16 10.19
C GLY A 120 -19.99 -16.42 9.27
N GLY A 121 -20.14 -15.64 8.19
CA GLY A 121 -21.01 -16.01 7.08
C GLY A 121 -20.61 -17.34 6.41
N VAL A 122 -21.49 -17.87 5.58
CA VAL A 122 -21.28 -19.17 4.89
C VAL A 122 -20.35 -19.03 3.67
N GLY A 123 -20.10 -17.80 3.21
CA GLY A 123 -19.24 -17.49 2.08
C GLY A 123 -17.75 -17.39 2.43
N VAL A 124 -16.92 -17.20 1.39
CA VAL A 124 -15.51 -16.84 1.57
C VAL A 124 -15.45 -15.42 2.17
N PRO A 125 -14.80 -15.23 3.33
CA PRO A 125 -14.74 -13.92 3.98
C PRO A 125 -13.88 -12.94 3.18
N ARG A 126 -14.13 -11.65 3.37
CA ARG A 126 -13.20 -10.59 2.95
C ARG A 126 -11.83 -10.76 3.62
N PHE A 127 -10.83 -10.06 3.10
CA PHE A 127 -9.47 -10.09 3.63
C PHE A 127 -9.29 -9.44 5.02
N ASP A 128 -10.27 -8.68 5.52
CA ASP A 128 -10.38 -8.23 6.91
C ASP A 128 -11.15 -9.20 7.82
N GLY A 129 -11.61 -10.33 7.27
CA GLY A 129 -12.38 -11.35 7.97
C GLY A 129 -11.56 -12.51 8.51
N ILE A 130 -12.28 -13.49 9.06
CA ILE A 130 -11.72 -14.73 9.61
C ILE A 130 -12.25 -15.89 8.79
N PHE A 131 -11.35 -16.67 8.21
CA PHE A 131 -11.68 -17.93 7.56
C PHE A 131 -11.61 -19.07 8.57
N ARG A 132 -12.63 -19.93 8.56
CA ARG A 132 -12.71 -21.11 9.43
C ARG A 132 -12.52 -22.37 8.60
N ILE A 133 -11.44 -23.08 8.84
CA ILE A 133 -11.07 -24.30 8.11
C ILE A 133 -10.35 -25.26 9.05
N ASP A 134 -10.65 -26.54 8.94
CA ASP A 134 -9.89 -27.60 9.59
C ASP A 134 -8.58 -27.81 8.79
N LEU A 135 -7.44 -27.41 9.38
CA LEU A 135 -6.14 -27.48 8.71
C LEU A 135 -5.40 -28.79 8.98
N ASP A 136 -5.69 -29.47 10.09
CA ASP A 136 -4.97 -30.66 10.55
C ASP A 136 -5.80 -31.95 10.55
N ILE A 137 -7.04 -31.89 10.05
CA ILE A 137 -7.97 -33.01 9.84
C ILE A 137 -8.36 -33.63 11.19
N ASP A 138 -8.62 -32.79 12.20
CA ASP A 138 -9.07 -33.20 13.53
C ASP A 138 -10.58 -32.99 13.77
N ASP A 139 -11.32 -32.54 12.75
CA ASP A 139 -12.74 -32.16 12.78
C ASP A 139 -13.04 -30.91 13.64
N HIS A 140 -12.02 -30.08 13.92
CA HIS A 140 -12.13 -28.76 14.52
C HIS A 140 -11.67 -27.66 13.56
N ALA A 141 -12.50 -26.61 13.42
CA ALA A 141 -12.16 -25.49 12.55
C ALA A 141 -11.19 -24.50 13.23
N ASP A 142 -10.03 -24.30 12.63
CA ASP A 142 -9.08 -23.25 12.97
C ASP A 142 -9.54 -21.88 12.49
N ARG A 143 -9.05 -20.83 13.17
CA ARG A 143 -9.25 -19.44 12.76
C ARG A 143 -8.04 -18.93 12.00
N VAL A 144 -8.22 -18.65 10.71
CA VAL A 144 -7.19 -18.07 9.84
C VAL A 144 -7.56 -16.61 9.55
N GLN A 145 -6.60 -15.70 9.74
CA GLN A 145 -6.75 -14.27 9.44
C GLN A 145 -5.47 -13.75 8.77
N PHE A 146 -5.61 -12.74 7.90
CA PHE A 146 -4.46 -12.11 7.27
C PHE A 146 -3.76 -11.16 8.25
N SER A 147 -2.44 -11.32 8.42
CA SER A 147 -1.61 -10.34 9.12
C SER A 147 -1.35 -9.08 8.28
N LYS A 148 -1.33 -9.26 6.95
CA LYS A 148 -1.28 -8.21 5.94
C LYS A 148 -2.37 -8.50 4.92
N PRO A 149 -3.56 -7.90 5.07
CA PRO A 149 -4.67 -8.11 4.14
C PRO A 149 -4.25 -7.71 2.72
N PRO A 150 -4.50 -8.56 1.70
CA PRO A 150 -4.32 -8.16 0.31
C PRO A 150 -5.10 -6.89 -0.04
N LEU A 151 -4.54 -6.12 -0.97
CA LEU A 151 -5.17 -4.91 -1.50
C LEU A 151 -6.02 -5.24 -2.73
N GLU A 152 -7.34 -5.09 -2.62
CA GLU A 152 -8.29 -5.25 -3.72
C GLU A 152 -8.76 -3.89 -4.23
N VAL A 153 -8.51 -3.57 -5.49
CA VAL A 153 -8.80 -2.25 -6.06
C VAL A 153 -9.47 -2.40 -7.41
N GLU A 154 -10.59 -1.73 -7.58
CA GLU A 154 -11.17 -1.51 -8.90
C GLU A 154 -10.52 -0.28 -9.53
N LEU A 155 -10.04 -0.41 -10.76
CA LEU A 155 -9.48 0.70 -11.53
C LEU A 155 -10.44 1.07 -12.66
N THR A 156 -10.84 2.34 -12.72
CA THR A 156 -11.57 2.88 -13.87
C THR A 156 -10.65 3.77 -14.69
N THR A 157 -10.36 3.36 -15.92
CA THR A 157 -9.58 4.18 -16.86
C THR A 157 -10.36 5.41 -17.30
N LYS A 158 -9.66 6.44 -17.79
CA LYS A 158 -10.27 7.64 -18.38
C LYS A 158 -11.27 7.35 -19.50
N ALA A 159 -11.08 6.25 -20.23
CA ALA A 159 -11.99 5.81 -21.29
C ALA A 159 -13.24 5.07 -20.76
N GLY A 160 -13.38 4.92 -19.44
CA GLY A 160 -14.51 4.25 -18.79
C GLY A 160 -14.36 2.72 -18.68
N ARG A 161 -13.23 2.15 -19.10
CA ARG A 161 -12.96 0.72 -18.87
C ARG A 161 -12.66 0.48 -17.39
N VAL A 162 -13.42 -0.45 -16.80
CA VAL A 162 -13.20 -1.00 -15.47
C VAL A 162 -12.26 -2.22 -15.56
N LEU A 163 -11.28 -2.28 -14.66
CA LEU A 163 -10.32 -3.37 -14.47
C LEU A 163 -10.40 -3.90 -13.05
#